data_AF-A0A166QNW7-F1
#
_entry.id   AF-A0A166QNW7-F1
#
_cell.length_a   1.000
_cell.length_b   1.000
_cell.length_c   1.000
_cell.angle_alpha   90.00
_cell.angle_beta   90.00
_cell.angle_gamma   90.00
#
_symmetry.space_group_name_H-M   'P 1'
#
loop_
_entity.id
_entity.type
_entity.pdbx_description
1 polymer ?
#
loop_
_entity_poly.entity_id
_entity_poly.type
_entity_poly.pdbx_seq_one_letter_code
_entity_poly.pdbx_strand_id
1 'polypeptide(L)'
;MVASRFDVSSLSSVAEHDSALLSRLCASVNQTYFSGKISIAARWDVPSASESPEPVLDISKLSQTQLAGLTKAVEAFAKRNFEAAKALIIPLAQQGIREASHLYVRCLMELKDPSWSEAAKRLNKVCTDTLIVPAGSTEIVDGAEYIHIHPALSKSAGYNAPRYVIRYVLFHEQLHKFMRTSPSNPHPPLFKEMEQACTDRPEAIAWLQKHQFSTIEDALV
;
A
#
# COMPACT_ATOMS: atom_id res chain seq x y z
N MET A 1 25.56 -9.86 10.10
CA MET A 1 25.28 -9.42 8.71
C MET A 1 24.35 -8.22 8.80
N VAL A 2 24.81 -7.06 8.36
CA VAL A 2 24.03 -5.82 8.39
C VAL A 2 23.06 -5.87 7.22
N ALA A 3 21.75 -5.86 7.49
CA ALA A 3 20.72 -5.72 6.47
C ALA A 3 20.98 -4.43 5.70
N SER A 4 21.21 -4.51 4.39
CA SER A 4 21.37 -3.31 3.57
C SER A 4 20.04 -2.57 3.55
N ARG A 5 20.02 -1.39 4.18
CA ARG A 5 18.87 -0.48 4.18
C ARG A 5 18.54 -0.11 2.73
N PHE A 6 17.28 -0.29 2.34
CA PHE A 6 16.80 -0.01 1.00
C PHE A 6 16.66 1.51 0.83
N ASP A 7 17.48 2.11 -0.03
CA ASP A 7 17.41 3.54 -0.32
C ASP A 7 16.40 3.82 -1.45
N VAL A 8 15.18 4.19 -1.05
CA VAL A 8 14.04 4.47 -1.92
C VAL A 8 14.27 5.74 -2.76
N SER A 9 15.24 6.61 -2.42
CA SER A 9 15.58 7.78 -3.24
C SER A 9 16.10 7.42 -4.63
N SER A 10 16.50 6.15 -4.83
CA SER A 10 16.93 5.56 -6.11
C SER A 10 15.80 4.97 -6.96
N LEU A 11 14.55 4.89 -6.47
CA LEU A 11 13.41 4.30 -7.21
C LEU A 11 12.88 5.20 -8.36
N SER A 12 13.63 6.23 -8.75
CA SER A 12 13.14 7.32 -9.59
C SER A 12 13.04 7.05 -11.09
N SER A 13 13.26 5.82 -11.58
CA SER A 13 12.68 5.36 -12.85
C SER A 13 12.87 3.86 -13.04
N VAL A 14 11.79 3.08 -12.94
CA VAL A 14 11.82 1.70 -13.46
C VAL A 14 12.01 1.75 -14.97
N ALA A 15 12.98 1.01 -15.49
CA ALA A 15 13.33 1.05 -16.90
C ALA A 15 12.17 0.61 -17.81
N GLU A 16 12.12 1.15 -19.03
CA GLU A 16 11.05 0.87 -20.00
C GLU A 16 10.87 -0.63 -20.28
N HIS A 17 11.96 -1.40 -20.31
CA HIS A 17 11.89 -2.85 -20.54
C HIS A 17 11.18 -3.60 -19.41
N ASP A 18 11.32 -3.14 -18.15
CA ASP A 18 10.59 -3.69 -17.00
C ASP A 18 9.12 -3.29 -17.05
N SER A 19 8.80 -2.07 -17.50
CA SER A 19 7.42 -1.63 -17.75
C SER A 19 6.74 -2.43 -18.86
N ALA A 20 7.46 -2.72 -19.94
CA ALA A 20 6.98 -3.58 -21.03
C ALA A 20 6.83 -5.05 -20.61
N LEU A 21 7.70 -5.55 -19.72
CA LEU A 21 7.53 -6.87 -19.11
C LEU A 21 6.29 -6.91 -18.22
N LEU A 22 6.11 -5.92 -17.35
CA LEU A 22 4.96 -5.83 -16.44
C LEU A 22 3.63 -5.85 -17.22
N SER A 23 3.54 -5.03 -18.27
CA SER A 23 2.35 -4.96 -19.13
C SER A 23 2.02 -6.31 -19.78
N ARG A 24 3.04 -7.03 -20.28
CA ARG A 24 2.86 -8.36 -20.86
C ARG A 24 2.42 -9.40 -19.83
N LEU A 25 3.01 -9.38 -18.63
CA LEU A 25 2.62 -10.28 -17.56
C LEU A 25 1.18 -10.01 -17.11
N CYS A 26 0.78 -8.73 -16.99
CA CYS A 26 -0.58 -8.33 -16.62
C CYS A 26 -1.61 -8.89 -17.61
N ALA A 27 -1.37 -8.72 -18.91
CA ALA A 27 -2.23 -9.25 -19.96
C ALA A 27 -2.27 -10.80 -19.95
N SER A 28 -1.12 -11.46 -19.76
CA SER A 28 -1.04 -12.92 -19.71
C SER A 28 -1.81 -13.51 -18.54
N VAL A 29 -1.71 -12.90 -17.35
CA VAL A 29 -2.47 -13.31 -16.16
C VAL A 29 -3.97 -13.11 -16.39
N ASN A 30 -4.37 -11.96 -16.93
CA ASN A 30 -5.76 -11.67 -17.25
C ASN A 30 -6.37 -12.69 -18.22
N GLN A 31 -5.64 -13.02 -19.27
CA GLN A 31 -6.08 -14.01 -20.24
C GLN A 31 -6.21 -15.41 -19.61
N THR A 32 -5.24 -15.81 -18.78
CA THR A 32 -5.16 -17.15 -18.20
C THR A 32 -6.26 -17.40 -17.17
N TYR A 33 -6.48 -16.45 -16.25
CA TYR A 33 -7.32 -16.68 -15.08
C TYR A 33 -8.69 -16.00 -15.17
N PHE A 34 -8.81 -14.92 -15.95
CA PHE A 34 -10.00 -14.08 -16.00
C PHE A 34 -10.59 -13.96 -17.41
N SER A 35 -10.09 -14.76 -18.36
CA SER A 35 -10.54 -14.76 -19.76
C SER A 35 -10.50 -13.38 -20.42
N GLY A 36 -9.54 -12.53 -20.04
CA GLY A 36 -9.40 -11.18 -20.60
C GLY A 36 -10.45 -10.18 -20.13
N LYS A 37 -11.24 -10.49 -19.09
CA LYS A 37 -12.35 -9.62 -18.61
C LYS A 37 -11.90 -8.43 -17.76
N ILE A 38 -10.64 -8.40 -17.33
CA ILE A 38 -10.11 -7.30 -16.51
C ILE A 38 -9.56 -6.18 -17.40
N SER A 39 -9.99 -4.94 -17.18
CA SER A 39 -9.65 -3.79 -18.04
C SER A 39 -8.65 -2.81 -17.41
N ILE A 40 -8.14 -3.09 -16.21
CA ILE A 40 -7.21 -2.21 -15.50
C ILE A 40 -5.77 -2.52 -15.88
N ALA A 41 -4.94 -1.48 -16.02
CA ALA A 41 -3.53 -1.61 -16.38
C ALA A 41 -2.65 -1.66 -15.13
N ALA A 42 -1.52 -2.35 -15.22
CA ALA A 42 -0.50 -2.36 -14.17
C ALA A 42 0.61 -1.35 -14.47
N ARG A 43 1.11 -0.68 -13.42
CA ARG A 43 2.26 0.21 -13.48
C ARG A 43 3.15 0.05 -12.26
N TRP A 44 4.41 0.45 -12.41
CA TRP A 44 5.34 0.57 -11.30
C TRP A 44 5.05 1.85 -10.52
N ASP A 45 4.57 1.71 -9.30
CA ASP A 45 4.40 2.82 -8.36
C ASP A 45 4.33 2.24 -6.95
N VAL A 46 4.67 3.04 -5.94
CA VAL A 46 4.62 2.59 -4.55
C VAL A 46 3.14 2.49 -4.13
N PRO A 47 2.65 1.30 -3.75
CA PRO A 47 1.27 1.16 -3.30
C PRO A 47 0.97 2.04 -2.07
N SER A 48 -0.16 2.73 -2.11
CA SER A 48 -0.66 3.60 -1.04
C SER A 48 -0.99 2.83 0.24
N ALA A 49 -1.34 1.53 0.12
CA ALA A 49 -1.61 0.61 1.22
C ALA A 49 -0.34 0.14 1.98
N SER A 50 0.80 0.80 1.77
CA SER A 50 2.00 0.57 2.57
C SER A 50 1.74 0.95 4.02
N GLU A 51 1.84 -0.02 4.92
CA GLU A 51 1.70 0.18 6.35
C GLU A 51 3.09 0.42 6.94
N SER A 52 3.27 1.49 7.70
CA SER A 52 4.38 1.53 8.65
C SER A 52 3.97 0.69 9.88
N PRO A 53 4.88 -0.09 10.50
CA PRO A 53 4.57 -0.78 11.74
C PRO A 53 4.02 0.24 12.74
N GLU A 54 3.07 -0.19 13.58
CA GLU A 54 2.45 0.68 14.57
C GLU A 54 3.55 1.42 15.33
N PRO A 55 3.54 2.77 15.30
CA PRO A 55 4.53 3.52 16.03
C PRO A 55 4.40 3.13 17.50
N VAL A 56 5.51 2.76 18.12
CA VAL A 56 5.59 2.76 19.59
C VAL A 56 5.25 4.18 20.01
N LEU A 57 4.13 4.34 20.71
CA LEU A 57 3.63 5.61 21.22
C LEU A 57 4.71 6.24 22.11
N ASP A 58 5.50 7.15 21.53
CA ASP A 58 6.48 7.94 22.27
C ASP A 58 5.97 9.36 22.49
N ILE A 59 4.81 9.44 23.17
CA ILE A 59 4.20 10.70 23.62
C ILE A 59 5.13 11.53 24.51
N SER A 60 6.22 10.94 25.01
CA SER A 60 7.22 11.63 25.84
C SER A 60 7.98 12.73 25.10
N LYS A 61 8.00 12.69 23.76
CA LYS A 61 8.67 13.68 22.91
C LYS A 61 7.77 14.84 22.49
N LEU A 62 6.47 14.78 22.76
CA LEU A 62 5.54 15.86 22.42
C LEU A 62 5.56 16.96 23.49
N SER A 63 5.57 18.21 23.06
CA SER A 63 5.32 19.34 23.96
C SER A 63 3.88 19.29 24.48
N GLN A 64 3.64 19.93 25.63
CA GLN A 64 2.30 19.99 26.25
C GLN A 64 1.24 20.59 25.31
N THR A 65 1.63 21.55 24.47
CA THR A 65 0.76 22.15 23.45
C THR A 65 0.44 21.17 22.32
N GLN A 66 1.43 20.41 21.84
CA GLN A 66 1.22 19.39 20.80
C GLN A 66 0.34 18.25 21.31
N LEU A 67 0.55 17.81 22.55
CA LEU A 67 -0.26 16.79 23.20
C LEU A 67 -1.72 17.25 23.33
N ALA A 68 -1.97 18.45 23.83
CA ALA A 68 -3.33 19.01 23.94
C ALA A 68 -4.02 19.15 22.58
N GLY A 69 -3.28 19.54 21.53
CA GLY A 69 -3.80 19.60 20.17
C GLY A 69 -4.18 18.23 19.61
N LEU A 70 -3.32 17.22 19.80
CA LEU A 70 -3.57 15.85 19.39
C LEU A 70 -4.77 15.26 20.13
N THR A 71 -4.88 15.45 21.45
CA THR A 71 -6.01 14.98 22.26
C THR A 71 -7.34 15.56 21.75
N LYS A 72 -7.40 16.87 21.49
CA LYS A 72 -8.62 17.51 20.96
C LYS A 72 -9.01 16.96 19.58
N ALA A 73 -8.04 16.70 18.71
CA ALA A 73 -8.30 16.11 17.41
C ALA A 73 -8.84 14.67 17.53
N VAL A 74 -8.27 13.87 18.44
CA VAL A 74 -8.76 12.51 18.73
C VAL A 74 -10.18 12.53 19.29
N GLU A 75 -10.50 13.46 20.21
CA GLU A 75 -11.85 13.61 20.74
C GLU A 75 -12.86 13.99 19.64
N ALA A 76 -12.49 14.91 18.73
CA ALA A 76 -13.33 15.27 17.59
C ALA A 76 -13.54 14.08 16.65
N PHE A 77 -12.48 13.30 16.41
CA PHE A 77 -12.54 12.09 15.58
C PHE A 77 -13.46 11.02 16.21
N ALA A 78 -13.33 10.78 17.51
CA ALA A 78 -14.16 9.84 18.26
C ALA A 78 -15.65 10.24 18.23
N LYS A 79 -15.94 11.54 18.20
CA LYS A 79 -17.30 12.09 18.01
C LYS A 79 -17.78 12.05 16.56
N ARG A 80 -17.03 11.41 15.65
CA ARG A 80 -17.25 11.35 14.19
C ARG A 80 -17.33 12.73 13.53
N ASN A 81 -16.76 13.77 14.16
CA ASN A 81 -16.64 15.09 13.57
C ASN A 81 -15.30 15.19 12.82
N PHE A 82 -15.25 14.53 11.66
CA PHE A 82 -14.02 14.36 10.89
C PHE A 82 -13.48 15.67 10.32
N GLU A 83 -14.33 16.63 9.98
CA GLU A 83 -13.90 17.97 9.53
C GLU A 83 -13.20 18.74 10.65
N ALA A 84 -13.77 18.73 11.86
CA ALA A 84 -13.14 19.37 13.01
C ALA A 84 -11.82 18.66 13.39
N ALA A 85 -11.80 17.32 13.35
CA ALA A 85 -10.60 16.54 13.59
C ALA A 85 -9.49 16.86 12.57
N LYS A 86 -9.83 16.94 11.28
CA LYS A 86 -8.93 17.33 10.19
C LYS A 86 -8.35 18.73 10.42
N ALA A 87 -9.19 19.72 10.71
CA ALA A 87 -8.74 21.10 10.95
C ALA A 87 -7.79 21.22 12.14
N LEU A 88 -8.07 20.49 13.23
CA LEU A 88 -7.23 20.49 14.43
C LEU A 88 -5.89 19.80 14.23
N ILE A 89 -5.82 18.78 13.37
CA ILE A 89 -4.64 17.94 13.22
C ILE A 89 -3.68 18.37 12.10
N ILE A 90 -4.16 19.11 11.08
CA ILE A 90 -3.33 19.60 9.96
C ILE A 90 -2.04 20.31 10.43
N PRO A 91 -2.07 21.26 11.38
CA PRO A 91 -0.87 21.98 11.80
C PRO A 91 0.18 21.07 12.44
N LEU A 92 -0.27 20.04 13.15
CA LEU A 92 0.58 19.04 13.79
C LEU A 92 1.16 18.06 12.75
N ALA A 93 0.36 17.65 11.77
CA ALA A 93 0.81 16.81 10.66
C ALA A 93 1.87 17.53 9.79
N GLN A 94 1.69 18.84 9.54
CA GLN A 94 2.66 19.67 8.81
C GLN A 94 4.01 19.82 9.52
N GLN A 95 4.04 19.67 10.86
CA GLN A 95 5.27 19.65 11.65
C GLN A 95 6.01 18.31 11.57
N GLY A 96 5.50 17.34 10.81
CA GLY A 96 6.08 16.00 10.70
C GLY A 96 5.81 15.14 11.94
N ILE A 97 4.85 15.52 12.79
CA ILE A 97 4.43 14.67 13.92
C ILE A 97 3.70 13.46 13.34
N ARG A 98 4.22 12.28 13.60
CA ARG A 98 3.80 11.04 12.94
C ARG A 98 2.36 10.68 13.28
N GLU A 99 1.99 10.76 14.56
CA GLU A 99 0.66 10.46 15.08
C GLU A 99 -0.39 11.40 14.47
N ALA A 100 -0.03 12.68 14.36
CA ALA A 100 -0.88 13.67 13.73
C ALA A 100 -1.08 13.40 12.24
N SER A 101 -0.03 12.94 11.57
CA SER A 101 -0.08 12.59 10.15
C SER A 101 -0.93 11.34 9.89
N HIS A 102 -0.89 10.34 10.76
CA HIS A 102 -1.76 9.16 10.68
C HIS A 102 -3.23 9.53 10.88
N LEU A 103 -3.54 10.30 11.93
CA LEU A 103 -4.90 10.77 12.20
C LEU A 103 -5.40 11.67 11.06
N TYR A 104 -4.53 12.48 10.46
CA TYR A 104 -4.84 13.29 9.28
C TYR A 104 -5.26 12.43 8.09
N VAL A 105 -4.47 11.42 7.70
CA VAL A 105 -4.81 10.50 6.60
C VAL A 105 -6.15 9.81 6.89
N ARG A 106 -6.37 9.36 8.13
CA ARG A 106 -7.65 8.74 8.51
C ARG A 106 -8.83 9.70 8.38
N CYS A 107 -8.68 10.97 8.76
CA CYS A 107 -9.72 11.98 8.54
C CYS A 107 -10.02 12.16 7.05
N LEU A 108 -9.00 12.20 6.18
CA LEU A 108 -9.20 12.31 4.73
C LEU A 108 -9.96 11.10 4.16
N MET A 109 -9.65 9.89 4.62
CA MET A 109 -10.36 8.67 4.21
C MET A 109 -11.84 8.69 4.62
N GLU A 110 -12.15 9.03 5.87
CA GLU A 110 -13.54 9.10 6.37
C GLU A 110 -14.35 10.21 5.66
N LEU A 111 -13.69 11.31 5.28
CA LEU A 111 -14.27 12.40 4.50
C LEU A 111 -14.33 12.11 2.99
N LYS A 112 -13.74 11.00 2.53
CA LYS A 112 -13.57 10.66 1.11
C LYS A 112 -12.87 11.78 0.32
N ASP A 113 -11.94 12.48 0.95
CA ASP A 113 -11.15 13.55 0.34
C ASP A 113 -10.16 12.94 -0.65
N PRO A 114 -10.16 13.32 -1.94
CA PRO A 114 -9.34 12.70 -2.97
C PRO A 114 -7.83 12.84 -2.74
N SER A 115 -7.40 13.77 -1.88
CA SER A 115 -5.99 13.96 -1.53
C SER A 115 -5.45 12.92 -0.53
N TRP A 116 -6.30 12.02 -0.01
CA TRP A 116 -5.90 11.02 0.98
C TRP A 116 -4.74 10.15 0.52
N SER A 117 -4.72 9.76 -0.76
CA SER A 117 -3.70 8.87 -1.33
C SER A 117 -2.33 9.55 -1.39
N GLU A 118 -2.28 10.81 -1.79
CA GLU A 118 -1.05 11.60 -1.82
C GLU A 118 -0.54 11.91 -0.40
N ALA A 119 -1.44 12.15 0.55
CA ALA A 119 -1.08 12.31 1.96
C ALA A 119 -0.50 11.01 2.56
N ALA A 120 -1.11 9.87 2.24
CA ALA A 120 -0.61 8.54 2.65
C ALA A 120 0.77 8.25 2.04
N LYS A 121 0.96 8.51 0.73
CA LYS A 121 2.27 8.38 0.07
C LYS A 121 3.33 9.25 0.71
N ARG A 122 3.00 10.51 1.08
CA ARG A 122 3.94 11.41 1.76
C ARG A 122 4.31 10.90 3.14
N LEU A 123 3.34 10.45 3.92
CA LEU A 123 3.55 9.85 5.24
C LEU A 123 4.47 8.62 5.14
N ASN A 124 4.20 7.74 4.18
CA ASN A 124 5.01 6.55 3.92
C ASN A 124 6.43 6.91 3.47
N LYS A 125 6.60 7.97 2.65
CA LYS A 125 7.92 8.50 2.27
C LYS A 125 8.72 9.10 3.43
N VAL A 126 8.09 9.51 4.53
CA VAL A 126 8.77 10.09 5.71
C VAL A 126 9.19 9.00 6.70
N CYS A 127 8.56 7.82 6.66
CA CYS A 127 8.87 6.69 7.55
C CYS A 127 9.69 5.62 6.83
N THR A 128 10.88 5.97 6.35
CA THR A 128 11.72 5.12 5.48
C THR A 128 12.47 3.99 6.18
N ASP A 129 12.45 3.94 7.51
CA ASP A 129 13.29 3.02 8.28
C ASP A 129 12.61 1.66 8.57
N THR A 130 11.31 1.53 8.30
CA THR A 130 10.53 0.30 8.57
C THR A 130 9.18 0.40 7.84
N LEU A 131 9.09 0.04 6.56
CA LEU A 131 7.81 -0.03 5.85
C LEU A 131 7.45 -1.50 5.62
N ILE A 132 6.25 -1.90 6.04
CA ILE A 132 5.59 -3.11 5.57
C ILE A 132 4.83 -2.69 4.30
N VAL A 133 5.50 -2.79 3.17
CA VAL A 133 4.97 -2.44 1.85
C VAL A 133 4.24 -3.66 1.27
N PRO A 134 2.98 -3.54 0.80
CA PRO A 134 2.40 -4.60 0.00
C PRO A 134 3.11 -4.62 -1.36
N ALA A 135 3.18 -5.82 -1.94
CA ALA A 135 3.81 -6.04 -3.23
C ALA A 135 3.03 -5.38 -4.38
N GLY A 136 1.73 -5.18 -4.20
CA GLY A 136 0.85 -4.45 -5.11
C GLY A 136 -0.41 -3.91 -4.42
N SER A 137 -1.17 -3.10 -5.15
CA SER A 137 -2.51 -2.64 -4.76
C SER A 137 -3.28 -2.13 -5.97
N THR A 138 -4.60 -2.23 -5.95
CA THR A 138 -5.49 -1.63 -6.95
C THR A 138 -6.00 -0.28 -6.44
N GLU A 139 -5.72 0.79 -7.19
CA GLU A 139 -5.97 2.18 -6.78
C GLU A 139 -6.69 2.99 -7.86
N ILE A 140 -7.43 4.01 -7.43
CA ILE A 140 -8.01 5.04 -8.32
C ILE A 140 -7.17 6.31 -8.18
N VAL A 141 -6.58 6.77 -9.29
CA VAL A 141 -5.79 8.01 -9.38
C VAL A 141 -6.36 8.85 -10.52
N ASP A 142 -6.73 10.09 -10.24
CA ASP A 142 -7.32 11.04 -11.20
C ASP A 142 -8.52 10.48 -11.98
N GLY A 143 -9.34 9.64 -11.31
CA GLY A 143 -10.52 9.00 -11.89
C GLY A 143 -10.22 7.76 -12.75
N ALA A 144 -8.95 7.38 -12.90
CA ALA A 144 -8.53 6.17 -13.59
C ALA A 144 -8.01 5.12 -12.61
N GLU A 145 -8.33 3.85 -12.86
CA GLU A 145 -7.98 2.74 -11.97
C GLU A 145 -6.76 1.98 -12.50
N TYR A 146 -5.79 1.74 -11.61
CA TYR A 146 -4.53 1.08 -11.92
C TYR A 146 -4.18 0.02 -10.87
N ILE A 147 -3.48 -1.02 -11.31
CA ILE A 147 -2.74 -1.90 -10.42
C ILE A 147 -1.35 -1.28 -10.22
N HIS A 148 -1.03 -0.88 -9.00
CA HIS A 148 0.31 -0.45 -8.61
C HIS A 148 1.11 -1.67 -8.16
N ILE A 149 2.29 -1.85 -8.73
CA ILE A 149 3.24 -2.88 -8.33
C ILE A 149 4.47 -2.20 -7.78
N HIS A 150 4.92 -2.66 -6.60
CA HIS A 150 6.01 -2.01 -5.89
C HIS A 150 7.32 -2.05 -6.72
N PRO A 151 7.99 -0.89 -6.96
CA PRO A 151 9.19 -0.82 -7.79
C PRO A 151 10.36 -1.70 -7.31
N ALA A 152 10.43 -2.01 -6.01
CA ALA A 152 11.45 -2.94 -5.50
C ALA A 152 11.35 -4.37 -6.07
N LEU A 153 10.25 -4.75 -6.73
CA LEU A 153 10.17 -6.03 -7.46
C LEU A 153 10.82 -5.96 -8.85
N SER A 154 11.02 -4.76 -9.40
CA SER A 154 11.64 -4.57 -10.72
C SER A 154 13.11 -4.97 -10.71
N LYS A 155 13.61 -5.37 -11.89
CA LYS A 155 15.02 -5.68 -12.11
C LYS A 155 15.90 -4.44 -12.05
N SER A 156 15.45 -3.35 -12.65
CA SER A 156 16.21 -2.10 -12.76
C SER A 156 16.17 -1.25 -11.49
N ALA A 157 15.16 -1.41 -10.63
CA ALA A 157 14.99 -0.59 -9.43
C ALA A 157 15.12 -1.35 -8.10
N GLY A 158 15.16 -2.68 -8.09
CA GLY A 158 15.14 -3.41 -6.83
C GLY A 158 15.70 -4.82 -6.88
N TYR A 159 15.01 -5.74 -6.22
CA TYR A 159 15.46 -7.10 -5.94
C TYR A 159 15.47 -8.03 -7.16
N ASN A 160 15.07 -7.55 -8.34
CA ASN A 160 14.93 -8.39 -9.53
C ASN A 160 14.08 -9.63 -9.23
N ALA A 161 12.82 -9.38 -8.83
CA ALA A 161 11.92 -10.44 -8.41
C ALA A 161 11.73 -11.45 -9.56
N PRO A 162 11.70 -12.76 -9.26
CA PRO A 162 11.37 -13.77 -10.25
C PRO A 162 9.99 -13.50 -10.88
N ARG A 163 9.82 -13.90 -12.14
CA ARG A 163 8.57 -13.64 -12.88
C ARG A 163 7.33 -14.26 -12.21
N TYR A 164 7.48 -15.39 -11.54
CA TYR A 164 6.38 -16.04 -10.82
C TYR A 164 5.86 -15.16 -9.66
N VAL A 165 6.74 -14.38 -9.01
CA VAL A 165 6.34 -13.40 -7.98
C VAL A 165 5.47 -12.31 -8.58
N ILE A 166 5.94 -11.69 -9.67
CA ILE A 166 5.21 -10.60 -10.34
C ILE A 166 3.86 -11.11 -10.86
N ARG A 167 3.82 -12.33 -11.42
CA ARG A 167 2.59 -12.98 -11.89
C ARG A 167 1.59 -13.21 -10.75
N TYR A 168 2.06 -13.69 -9.60
CA TYR A 168 1.21 -13.89 -8.42
C TYR A 168 0.61 -12.57 -7.93
N VAL A 169 1.42 -11.52 -7.78
CA VAL A 169 0.92 -10.20 -7.33
C VAL A 169 -0.11 -9.65 -8.31
N LEU A 170 0.15 -9.72 -9.62
CA LEU A 170 -0.81 -9.32 -10.64
C LEU A 170 -2.10 -10.14 -10.59
N PHE A 171 -2.01 -11.44 -10.36
CA PHE A 171 -3.17 -12.31 -10.24
C PHE A 171 -4.02 -11.91 -9.03
N HIS A 172 -3.40 -11.68 -7.88
CA HIS A 172 -4.06 -11.25 -6.65
C HIS A 172 -4.83 -9.94 -6.84
N GLU A 173 -4.19 -8.92 -7.44
CA GLU A 173 -4.82 -7.63 -7.69
C GLU A 173 -5.95 -7.71 -8.73
N GLN A 174 -5.78 -8.54 -9.77
CA GLN A 174 -6.86 -8.79 -10.73
C GLN A 174 -8.01 -9.59 -10.10
N LEU A 175 -7.76 -10.45 -9.12
CA LEU A 175 -8.79 -11.15 -8.37
C LEU A 175 -9.64 -10.18 -7.54
N HIS A 176 -9.01 -9.20 -6.90
CA HIS A 176 -9.73 -8.10 -6.23
C HIS A 176 -10.68 -7.40 -7.20
N LYS A 177 -10.20 -7.09 -8.41
CA LYS A 177 -11.02 -6.46 -9.45
C LYS A 177 -12.15 -7.36 -9.94
N PHE A 178 -11.85 -8.64 -10.19
CA PHE A 178 -12.81 -9.62 -10.66
C PHE A 178 -13.97 -9.82 -9.69
N MET A 179 -13.64 -9.93 -8.39
CA MET A 179 -14.61 -10.17 -7.32
C MET A 179 -15.25 -8.89 -6.76
N ARG A 180 -14.74 -7.72 -7.13
CA ARG A 180 -15.19 -6.40 -6.63
C ARG A 180 -15.17 -6.32 -5.10
N THR A 181 -14.09 -6.82 -4.50
CA THR A 181 -13.88 -6.79 -3.05
C THR A 181 -13.76 -5.36 -2.53
N SER A 182 -14.08 -5.15 -1.25
CA SER A 182 -14.08 -3.82 -0.63
C SER A 182 -12.89 -3.66 0.32
N PRO A 183 -12.40 -2.44 0.57
CA PRO A 183 -11.37 -2.20 1.59
C PRO A 183 -11.77 -2.67 3.01
N SER A 184 -13.06 -2.67 3.33
CA SER A 184 -13.58 -3.17 4.63
C SER A 184 -13.60 -4.70 4.77
N ASN A 185 -13.49 -5.42 3.65
CA ASN A 185 -13.40 -6.87 3.61
C ASN A 185 -12.65 -7.27 2.32
N PRO A 186 -11.31 -7.08 2.28
CA PRO A 186 -10.54 -7.21 1.05
C PRO A 186 -10.44 -8.67 0.61
N HIS A 187 -10.39 -9.62 1.54
CA HIS A 187 -10.18 -11.04 1.27
C HIS A 187 -11.28 -11.92 1.90
N PRO A 188 -12.53 -11.89 1.40
CA PRO A 188 -13.61 -12.78 1.87
C PRO A 188 -13.25 -14.27 1.63
N PRO A 189 -13.93 -15.24 2.26
CA PRO A 189 -13.60 -16.66 2.13
C PRO A 189 -13.45 -17.16 0.69
N LEU A 190 -14.39 -16.80 -0.20
CA LEU A 190 -14.32 -17.15 -1.62
C LEU A 190 -13.09 -16.56 -2.32
N PHE A 191 -12.61 -15.38 -1.91
CA PHE A 191 -11.37 -14.82 -2.44
C PHE A 191 -10.20 -15.73 -2.10
N LYS A 192 -10.09 -16.15 -0.83
CA LYS A 192 -9.00 -17.02 -0.37
C LYS A 192 -9.02 -18.38 -1.08
N GLU A 193 -10.20 -18.91 -1.35
CA GLU A 193 -10.38 -20.15 -2.13
C GLU A 193 -9.95 -19.96 -3.59
N MET A 194 -10.43 -18.90 -4.25
CA MET A 194 -10.04 -18.60 -5.63
C MET A 194 -8.56 -18.28 -5.78
N GLU A 195 -7.94 -17.70 -4.76
CA GLU A 195 -6.51 -17.38 -4.78
C GLU A 195 -5.66 -18.65 -4.91
N GLN A 196 -6.10 -19.78 -4.34
CA GLN A 196 -5.41 -21.07 -4.45
C GLN A 196 -5.31 -21.58 -5.90
N ALA A 197 -6.09 -21.03 -6.83
CA ALA A 197 -5.99 -21.39 -8.25
C ALA A 197 -4.69 -20.89 -8.91
N CYS A 198 -3.98 -19.93 -8.29
CA CYS A 198 -2.71 -19.45 -8.82
C CYS A 198 -1.60 -20.44 -8.52
N THR A 199 -1.08 -21.09 -9.56
CA THR A 199 0.00 -22.09 -9.42
C THR A 199 1.29 -21.51 -8.83
N ASP A 200 1.54 -20.21 -9.04
CA ASP A 200 2.76 -19.53 -8.59
C ASP A 200 2.68 -19.09 -7.11
N ARG A 201 1.52 -19.26 -6.44
CA ARG A 201 1.24 -18.73 -5.10
C ARG A 201 2.24 -19.21 -4.04
N PRO A 202 2.51 -20.52 -3.86
CA PRO A 202 3.34 -20.98 -2.73
C PRO A 202 4.76 -20.41 -2.79
N GLU A 203 5.41 -20.47 -3.95
CA GLU A 203 6.77 -19.94 -4.12
C GLU A 203 6.80 -18.41 -4.08
N ALA A 204 5.77 -17.74 -4.61
CA ALA A 204 5.68 -16.28 -4.58
C ALA A 204 5.55 -15.75 -3.15
N ILE A 205 4.67 -16.32 -2.33
CA ILE A 205 4.49 -15.94 -0.93
C ILE A 205 5.79 -16.12 -0.15
N ALA A 206 6.44 -17.29 -0.29
CA ALA A 206 7.71 -17.55 0.39
C ALA A 206 8.79 -16.52 -0.01
N TRP A 207 8.82 -16.12 -1.28
CA TRP A 207 9.74 -15.09 -1.76
C TRP A 207 9.40 -13.71 -1.17
N LEU A 208 8.11 -13.33 -1.16
CA LEU A 208 7.63 -12.04 -0.65
C LEU A 208 7.91 -11.89 0.84
N GLN A 209 7.59 -12.90 1.64
CA GLN A 209 7.87 -12.95 3.08
C GLN A 209 9.37 -12.82 3.37
N LYS A 210 10.22 -13.51 2.60
CA LYS A 210 11.69 -13.38 2.72
C LYS A 210 12.19 -11.95 2.48
N HIS A 211 11.49 -11.18 1.64
CA HIS A 211 11.83 -9.79 1.31
C HIS A 211 10.95 -8.77 2.06
N GLN A 212 10.24 -9.21 3.11
CA GLN A 212 9.47 -8.36 4.02
C GLN A 212 8.31 -7.59 3.36
N PHE A 213 7.77 -8.10 2.26
CA PHE A 213 6.49 -7.64 1.73
C PHE A 213 5.34 -8.28 2.52
N SER A 214 4.27 -7.52 2.77
CA SER A 214 3.06 -8.09 3.37
C SER A 214 2.35 -9.05 2.41
N THR A 215 1.75 -10.07 3.00
CA THR A 215 0.97 -11.11 2.32
C THR A 215 -0.37 -11.31 3.04
N ILE A 216 -1.36 -11.96 2.41
CA ILE A 216 -2.66 -12.25 3.06
C ILE A 216 -2.49 -13.00 4.39
N GLU A 217 -1.43 -13.81 4.50
CA GLU A 217 -1.18 -14.66 5.67
C GLU A 217 -0.82 -13.85 6.92
N ASP A 218 -0.39 -12.60 6.75
CA ASP A 218 -0.02 -11.71 7.86
C ASP A 218 -1.22 -11.09 8.57
N ALA A 219 -2.43 -11.18 8.00
CA ALA A 219 -3.67 -10.62 8.59
C ALA A 219 -4.35 -11.55 9.63
N LEU A 220 -3.66 -12.60 10.08
CA LEU A 220 -4.19 -13.62 11.01
C LEU A 220 -3.46 -13.67 12.37
N VAL A 221 -2.66 -12.66 12.71
CA VAL A 221 -2.01 -12.56 14.04
C VAL A 221 -2.56 -11.37 14.81
#